data_AF-A0A849MJB7-F1
#
_entry.id   AF-A0A849MJB7-F1
#
_cell.length_a   1.000
_cell.length_b   1.000
_cell.length_c   1.000
_cell.angle_alpha   90.00
_cell.angle_beta   90.00
_cell.angle_gamma   90.00
#
_symmetry.space_group_name_H-M   'P 1'
#
loop_
_entity.id
_entity.type
_entity.pdbx_description
1 polymer ?
#
loop_
_entity_poly.entity_id
_entity_poly.type
_entity_poly.pdbx_seq_one_letter_code
_entity_poly.pdbx_strand_id
1 'polypeptide(L)'
;MNIDFPNPVGLAAGFDRDGELLSSFIPAGFGFIEIGTVNVNSTCNEGESLKKIINNIQHSKSSSENKTVIGVSLGSLRDTIDDNTVADYITGMELFWNCSDYLVINLSRPGSSMRDKSTINSELHLLLNKVKQSHSELCTRHGTYRPVIVKIAIEYKKSSLSLPETLTIALELQFDGLLLAFENWPSSDDIVTALGKVLLLTNKLPLIVVGGIKTASDVSKILSAGAVLVQCYTLFVDKTPEEINKTIVDLL
;
A
#
# COMPACT_ATOMS: atom_id res chain seq x y z
N MET A 1 -7.92 -4.74 -8.92
CA MET A 1 -6.53 -4.37 -9.27
C MET A 1 -6.18 -4.57 -10.76
N ASN A 2 -6.54 -5.66 -11.44
CA ASN A 2 -6.24 -5.85 -12.88
C ASN A 2 -4.74 -5.64 -13.24
N ILE A 3 -3.86 -6.06 -12.33
CA ILE A 3 -2.41 -6.12 -12.53
C ILE A 3 -2.05 -7.60 -12.47
N ASP A 4 -1.22 -8.05 -13.40
CA ASP A 4 -0.62 -9.37 -13.36
C ASP A 4 0.63 -9.33 -12.49
N PHE A 5 0.52 -9.90 -11.28
CA PHE A 5 1.64 -9.97 -10.34
C PHE A 5 2.44 -11.25 -10.60
N PRO A 6 3.78 -11.17 -10.81
CA PRO A 6 4.61 -12.36 -11.02
C PRO A 6 4.47 -13.41 -9.91
N ASN A 7 4.24 -12.94 -8.67
CA ASN A 7 3.91 -13.76 -7.52
C ASN A 7 3.25 -12.88 -6.43
N PRO A 8 2.59 -13.47 -5.41
CA PRO A 8 1.83 -12.69 -4.44
C PRO A 8 2.66 -12.16 -3.26
N VAL A 9 3.98 -12.30 -3.28
CA VAL A 9 4.88 -11.87 -2.20
C VAL A 9 5.59 -10.59 -2.59
N GLY A 10 5.47 -9.56 -1.75
CA GLY A 10 6.08 -8.26 -2.01
C GLY A 10 6.82 -7.66 -0.83
N LEU A 11 7.64 -6.65 -1.13
CA LEU A 11 8.33 -5.84 -0.13
C LEU A 11 7.42 -4.67 0.31
N ALA A 12 7.24 -4.52 1.61
CA ALA A 12 6.38 -3.48 2.19
C ALA A 12 6.99 -2.07 2.08
N ALA A 13 6.14 -1.06 1.96
CA ALA A 13 6.56 0.33 2.16
C ALA A 13 7.17 0.54 3.55
N GLY A 14 8.05 1.51 3.63
CA GLY A 14 8.86 1.86 4.78
C GLY A 14 10.27 1.28 4.70
N PHE A 15 10.48 0.20 3.94
CA PHE A 15 11.80 -0.40 3.75
C PHE A 15 12.66 0.45 2.83
N ASP A 16 12.13 0.79 1.66
CA ASP A 16 12.76 1.69 0.70
C ASP A 16 11.83 2.88 0.44
N ARG A 17 12.05 3.95 1.20
CA ARG A 17 11.21 5.15 1.12
C ARG A 17 11.37 5.89 -0.21
N ASP A 18 12.60 5.92 -0.71
CA ASP A 18 13.00 6.81 -1.81
C ASP A 18 13.32 6.04 -3.11
N GLY A 19 13.15 4.72 -3.10
CA GLY A 19 13.40 3.85 -4.26
C GLY A 19 14.89 3.57 -4.51
N GLU A 20 15.77 3.85 -3.55
CA GLU A 20 17.23 3.74 -3.74
C GLU A 20 17.72 2.31 -3.88
N LEU A 21 16.97 1.34 -3.38
CA LEU A 21 17.35 -0.06 -3.30
C LEU A 21 16.61 -0.92 -4.32
N LEU A 22 15.75 -0.33 -5.17
CA LEU A 22 14.97 -1.04 -6.18
C LEU A 22 15.83 -1.92 -7.08
N SER A 23 16.97 -1.41 -7.57
CA SER A 23 17.89 -2.17 -8.43
C SER A 23 18.47 -3.42 -7.74
N SER A 24 18.56 -3.40 -6.41
CA SER A 24 19.08 -4.51 -5.61
C SER A 24 17.99 -5.50 -5.20
N PHE A 25 16.74 -5.04 -5.02
CA PHE A 25 15.63 -5.88 -4.58
C PHE A 25 14.80 -6.49 -5.71
N ILE A 26 14.80 -5.91 -6.91
CA ILE A 26 14.15 -6.52 -8.08
C ILE A 26 14.72 -7.93 -8.35
N PRO A 27 16.05 -8.15 -8.35
CA PRO A 27 16.63 -9.48 -8.50
C PRO A 27 16.29 -10.45 -7.35
N ALA A 28 15.85 -9.94 -6.20
CA ALA A 28 15.49 -10.77 -5.05
C ALA A 28 14.20 -11.59 -5.26
N GLY A 29 13.48 -11.39 -6.38
CA GLY A 29 12.37 -12.26 -6.79
C GLY A 29 11.00 -11.86 -6.28
N PHE A 30 10.86 -10.68 -5.66
CA PHE A 30 9.55 -10.15 -5.28
C PHE A 30 8.64 -9.99 -6.49
N GLY A 31 7.38 -10.40 -6.33
CA GLY A 31 6.34 -10.12 -7.33
C GLY A 31 6.03 -8.63 -7.40
N PHE A 32 6.15 -7.94 -6.25
CA PHE A 32 5.97 -6.49 -6.20
C PHE A 32 6.77 -5.82 -5.09
N ILE A 33 7.06 -4.54 -5.24
CA ILE A 33 7.71 -3.70 -4.24
C ILE A 33 6.87 -2.44 -4.06
N GLU A 34 6.49 -2.11 -2.83
CA GLU A 34 5.86 -0.82 -2.51
C GLU A 34 6.92 0.13 -1.93
N ILE A 35 7.18 1.25 -2.61
CA ILE A 35 8.05 2.31 -2.08
C ILE A 35 7.28 3.29 -1.21
N GLY A 36 8.01 4.13 -0.48
CA GLY A 36 7.44 5.17 0.37
C GLY A 36 7.32 4.73 1.83
N THR A 37 6.46 5.30 2.66
CA THR A 37 5.49 6.35 2.32
C THR A 37 6.20 7.66 1.96
N VAL A 38 5.95 8.11 0.73
CA VAL A 38 6.36 9.40 0.19
C VAL A 38 5.34 10.42 0.67
N ASN A 39 5.80 11.40 1.43
CA ASN A 39 4.96 12.52 1.79
C ASN A 39 5.13 13.61 0.76
N VAL A 40 4.01 14.11 0.24
CA VAL A 40 4.01 15.22 -0.71
C VAL A 40 3.47 16.44 0.02
N ASN A 41 4.19 17.55 -0.07
CA ASN A 41 3.69 18.84 0.38
C ASN A 41 3.31 19.70 -0.82
N SER A 42 2.01 19.73 -1.16
CA SER A 42 1.45 20.53 -2.25
C SER A 42 1.70 22.04 -2.12
N THR A 43 2.04 22.52 -0.92
CA THR A 43 2.27 23.95 -0.62
C THR A 43 3.75 24.34 -0.63
N CYS A 44 4.68 23.40 -0.87
CA CYS A 44 6.12 23.66 -0.90
C CYS A 44 6.81 23.00 -2.11
N ASN A 45 7.86 23.63 -2.63
CA ASN A 45 8.67 23.07 -3.72
C ASN A 45 9.66 22.01 -3.19
N GLU A 46 9.18 20.81 -2.85
CA GLU A 46 10.02 19.64 -2.52
C GLU A 46 10.58 18.94 -3.78
N GLY A 47 10.75 19.70 -4.87
CA GLY A 47 10.89 19.17 -6.21
C GLY A 47 12.12 18.28 -6.43
N GLU A 48 13.24 18.53 -5.75
CA GLU A 48 14.47 17.76 -5.99
C GLU A 48 14.41 16.34 -5.40
N SER A 49 13.91 16.21 -4.17
CA SER A 49 13.73 14.90 -3.53
C SER A 49 12.72 14.05 -4.31
N LEU A 50 11.55 14.61 -4.64
CA LEU A 50 10.52 13.89 -5.38
C LEU A 50 10.99 13.48 -6.79
N LYS A 51 11.75 14.34 -7.48
CA LYS A 51 12.37 14.00 -8.78
C LYS A 51 13.36 12.84 -8.63
N LYS A 52 14.15 12.78 -7.56
CA LYS A 52 15.07 11.68 -7.30
C LYS A 52 14.31 10.35 -7.17
N ILE A 53 13.21 10.33 -6.41
CA ILE A 53 12.37 9.13 -6.26
C ILE A 53 11.81 8.69 -7.63
N ILE A 54 11.27 9.63 -8.42
CA ILE A 54 10.76 9.33 -9.76
C ILE A 54 11.85 8.73 -10.65
N ASN A 55 13.05 9.32 -10.65
CA ASN A 55 14.18 8.84 -11.44
C ASN A 55 14.61 7.42 -11.00
N ASN A 56 14.63 7.14 -9.70
CA ASN A 56 14.96 5.82 -9.18
C ASN A 56 13.99 4.75 -9.69
N ILE A 57 12.67 5.02 -9.62
CA ILE A 57 11.64 4.12 -10.13
C ILE A 57 11.80 3.92 -11.63
N GLN A 58 11.93 4.99 -12.40
CA GLN A 58 12.06 4.93 -13.85
C GLN A 58 13.31 4.16 -14.28
N HIS A 59 14.44 4.37 -13.61
CA HIS A 59 15.67 3.64 -13.88
C HIS A 59 15.50 2.14 -13.57
N SER A 60 14.83 1.79 -12.47
CA SER A 60 14.58 0.39 -12.13
C SER A 60 13.69 -0.32 -13.16
N LYS A 61 12.79 0.42 -13.83
CA LYS A 61 11.89 -0.09 -14.88
C LYS A 61 12.50 -0.14 -16.27
N SER A 62 13.67 0.48 -16.50
CA SER A 62 14.27 0.54 -17.84
C SER A 62 14.86 -0.80 -18.33
N SER A 63 14.99 -1.78 -17.43
CA SER A 63 15.42 -3.14 -17.81
C SER A 63 14.24 -3.92 -18.39
N SER A 64 14.36 -4.40 -19.64
CA SER A 64 13.32 -5.17 -20.33
C SER A 64 12.98 -6.52 -19.68
N GLU A 65 13.84 -7.00 -18.78
CA GLU A 65 13.62 -8.24 -18.02
C GLU A 65 12.87 -8.01 -16.71
N ASN A 66 12.68 -6.74 -16.30
CA ASN A 66 12.00 -6.43 -15.05
C ASN A 66 10.48 -6.65 -15.18
N LYS A 67 9.97 -7.67 -14.48
CA LYS A 67 8.53 -7.95 -14.35
C LYS A 67 7.97 -7.54 -12.99
N THR A 68 8.80 -7.06 -12.06
CA THR A 68 8.38 -6.71 -10.71
C THR A 68 7.46 -5.49 -10.75
N VAL A 69 6.28 -5.62 -10.15
CA VAL A 69 5.29 -4.55 -10.04
C VAL A 69 5.74 -3.55 -8.98
N ILE A 70 5.71 -2.26 -9.29
CA ILE A 70 6.12 -1.18 -8.37
C ILE A 70 4.90 -0.37 -7.92
N GLY A 71 4.63 -0.42 -6.61
CA GLY A 71 3.64 0.43 -5.95
C GLY A 71 4.28 1.66 -5.31
N VAL A 72 3.54 2.76 -5.23
CA VAL A 72 3.96 3.96 -4.49
C VAL A 72 2.97 4.27 -3.37
N SER A 73 3.46 4.28 -2.14
CA SER A 73 2.71 4.67 -0.95
C SER A 73 2.77 6.18 -0.74
N LEU A 74 1.62 6.84 -0.80
CA LEU A 74 1.49 8.30 -0.65
C LEU A 74 0.94 8.63 0.74
N GLY A 75 1.49 9.68 1.35
CA GLY A 75 1.01 10.23 2.62
C GLY A 75 1.00 11.76 2.60
N SER A 76 0.36 12.36 3.60
CA SER A 76 0.46 13.79 3.91
C SER A 76 1.10 13.96 5.27
N LEU A 77 1.90 15.03 5.45
CA LEU A 77 2.47 15.39 6.75
C LEU A 77 1.50 16.14 7.67
N ARG A 78 0.29 16.48 7.19
CA ARG A 78 -0.71 17.27 7.92
C ARG A 78 -1.46 16.44 8.96
N ASP A 79 -1.91 17.11 10.02
CA ASP A 79 -2.61 16.48 11.14
C ASP A 79 -4.14 16.60 11.03
N THR A 80 -4.64 17.35 10.04
CA THR A 80 -6.06 17.62 9.75
C THR A 80 -6.47 17.02 8.41
N ILE A 81 -7.76 16.70 8.25
CA ILE A 81 -8.33 16.31 6.94
C ILE A 81 -8.97 17.55 6.32
N ASP A 82 -8.16 18.36 5.64
CA ASP A 82 -8.59 19.57 4.94
C ASP A 82 -8.22 19.53 3.45
N ASP A 83 -8.54 20.60 2.73
CA ASP A 83 -8.28 20.71 1.29
C ASP A 83 -6.79 20.61 0.93
N ASN A 84 -5.88 20.97 1.83
CA ASN A 84 -4.45 20.82 1.58
C ASN A 84 -4.01 19.37 1.75
N THR A 85 -4.58 18.64 2.71
CA THR A 85 -4.35 17.19 2.85
C THR A 85 -4.82 16.45 1.61
N VAL A 86 -5.98 16.83 1.06
CA VAL A 86 -6.47 16.31 -0.21
C VAL A 86 -5.50 16.66 -1.36
N ALA A 87 -5.05 17.91 -1.43
CA ALA A 87 -4.11 18.35 -2.46
C ALA A 87 -2.79 17.57 -2.41
N ASP A 88 -2.26 17.28 -1.22
CA ASP A 88 -1.05 16.46 -1.06
C ASP A 88 -1.19 15.08 -1.73
N TYR A 89 -2.32 14.39 -1.50
CA TYR A 89 -2.58 13.09 -2.14
C TYR A 89 -2.73 13.23 -3.65
N ILE A 90 -3.50 14.21 -4.14
CA ILE A 90 -3.71 14.43 -5.58
C ILE A 90 -2.40 14.75 -6.29
N THR A 91 -1.59 15.66 -5.75
CA THR A 91 -0.25 15.98 -6.29
C THR A 91 0.64 14.74 -6.30
N GLY A 92 0.61 13.91 -5.25
CA GLY A 92 1.33 12.64 -5.25
C GLY A 92 0.85 11.69 -6.35
N MET A 93 -0.46 11.57 -6.56
CA MET A 93 -1.00 10.75 -7.64
C MET A 93 -0.51 11.24 -9.01
N GLU A 94 -0.54 12.55 -9.25
CA GLU A 94 -0.05 13.16 -10.49
C GLU A 94 1.43 12.90 -10.74
N LEU A 95 2.27 13.08 -9.72
CA LEU A 95 3.71 12.89 -9.82
C LEU A 95 4.11 11.45 -10.13
N PHE A 96 3.44 10.48 -9.50
CA PHE A 96 3.81 9.07 -9.57
C PHE A 96 2.98 8.26 -10.57
N TRP A 97 2.01 8.87 -11.26
CA TRP A 97 1.09 8.18 -12.17
C TRP A 97 1.79 7.34 -13.25
N ASN A 98 2.82 7.93 -13.89
CA ASN A 98 3.46 7.31 -15.05
C ASN A 98 4.62 6.38 -14.70
N CYS A 99 5.17 6.46 -13.48
CA CYS A 99 6.28 5.61 -13.06
C CYS A 99 5.84 4.45 -12.15
N SER A 100 4.65 4.51 -11.54
CA SER A 100 4.10 3.42 -10.71
C SER A 100 3.14 2.51 -11.49
N ASP A 101 2.95 1.29 -10.98
CA ASP A 101 1.93 0.35 -11.48
C ASP A 101 0.63 0.47 -10.69
N TYR A 102 0.72 0.78 -9.40
CA TYR A 102 -0.41 1.14 -8.53
C TYR A 102 0.00 2.18 -7.50
N LEU A 103 -1.01 2.87 -6.95
CA LEU A 103 -0.84 3.89 -5.93
C LEU A 103 -1.54 3.46 -4.64
N VAL A 104 -0.96 3.81 -3.50
CA VAL A 104 -1.55 3.55 -2.19
C VAL A 104 -1.79 4.86 -1.46
N ILE A 105 -3.03 5.09 -1.05
CA ILE A 105 -3.42 6.21 -0.18
C ILE A 105 -3.22 5.75 1.25
N ASN A 106 -2.09 6.14 1.84
CA ASN A 106 -1.76 5.80 3.21
C ASN A 106 -2.42 6.77 4.19
N LEU A 107 -3.49 6.30 4.83
CA LEU A 107 -4.20 7.01 5.90
C LEU A 107 -3.71 6.59 7.30
N SER A 108 -2.82 5.59 7.38
CA SER A 108 -2.28 5.10 8.64
C SER A 108 -1.07 5.95 9.09
N ARG A 109 -1.34 7.04 9.80
CA ARG A 109 -0.29 7.80 10.51
C ARG A 109 -0.35 7.54 12.02
N PRO A 110 0.79 7.29 12.69
CA PRO A 110 0.88 7.27 14.15
C PRO A 110 0.61 8.67 14.70
N GLY A 111 -0.31 8.81 15.65
CA GLY A 111 -0.53 10.07 16.39
C GLY A 111 -1.34 11.17 15.68
N SER A 112 -1.74 11.01 14.42
CA SER A 112 -2.62 11.97 13.73
C SER A 112 -4.06 11.89 14.24
N SER A 113 -4.76 13.03 14.30
CA SER A 113 -6.18 13.12 14.65
C SER A 113 -7.09 12.26 13.76
N MET A 114 -6.61 11.80 12.59
CA MET A 114 -7.29 10.87 11.67
C MET A 114 -7.78 9.54 12.30
N ARG A 115 -7.42 9.24 13.56
CA ARG A 115 -7.87 8.07 14.34
C ARG A 115 -9.09 8.34 15.23
N ASP A 116 -9.56 9.58 15.37
CA ASP A 116 -10.52 10.01 16.40
C ASP A 116 -12.02 9.93 16.01
N LYS A 117 -12.79 9.09 16.71
CA LYS A 117 -13.97 8.39 16.17
C LYS A 117 -15.30 9.16 15.99
N SER A 118 -15.40 10.46 16.24
CA SER A 118 -16.73 11.14 16.23
C SER A 118 -16.90 12.35 15.31
N THR A 119 -15.82 12.87 14.71
CA THR A 119 -15.88 14.06 13.80
C THR A 119 -15.32 13.76 12.39
N ILE A 120 -14.83 12.54 12.16
CA ILE A 120 -13.98 12.19 11.01
C ILE A 120 -14.75 11.68 9.79
N ASN A 121 -16.01 11.30 9.95
CA ASN A 121 -16.70 10.50 8.92
C ASN A 121 -16.94 11.29 7.63
N SER A 122 -17.45 12.51 7.75
CA SER A 122 -17.71 13.37 6.58
C SER A 122 -16.43 13.86 5.92
N GLU A 123 -15.40 14.18 6.70
CA GLU A 123 -14.12 14.68 6.18
C GLU A 123 -13.33 13.58 5.46
N LEU A 124 -13.27 12.38 6.05
CA LEU A 124 -12.63 11.22 5.44
C LEU A 124 -13.37 10.79 4.16
N HIS A 125 -14.70 10.78 4.18
CA HIS A 125 -15.50 10.50 2.99
C HIS A 125 -15.24 11.54 1.90
N LEU A 126 -15.23 12.83 2.24
CA LEU A 126 -14.91 13.91 1.31
C LEU A 126 -13.50 13.75 0.71
N LEU A 127 -12.49 13.43 1.53
CA LEU A 127 -11.13 13.20 1.07
C LEU A 127 -11.07 12.05 0.07
N LEU A 128 -11.62 10.88 0.43
CA LEU A 128 -11.57 9.71 -0.43
C LEU A 128 -12.40 9.89 -1.70
N ASN A 129 -13.51 10.63 -1.64
CA ASN A 129 -14.31 10.98 -2.79
C ASN A 129 -13.53 11.90 -3.75
N LYS A 130 -12.86 12.95 -3.23
CA LYS A 130 -12.01 13.84 -4.04
C LYS A 130 -10.84 13.07 -4.67
N VAL A 131 -10.24 12.13 -3.95
CA VAL A 131 -9.20 11.22 -4.48
C VAL A 131 -9.75 10.38 -5.64
N LYS A 132 -10.95 9.80 -5.53
CA LYS A 132 -11.56 9.01 -6.63
C LYS A 132 -12.00 9.86 -7.82
N GLN A 133 -12.44 11.10 -7.59
CA GLN A 133 -12.70 12.06 -8.66
C GLN A 133 -11.40 12.36 -9.44
N SER A 134 -10.33 12.72 -8.73
CA SER A 134 -9.00 12.94 -9.32
C SER A 134 -8.48 11.70 -10.05
N HIS A 135 -8.67 10.49 -9.49
CA HIS A 135 -8.33 9.23 -10.16
C HIS A 135 -9.00 9.10 -11.54
N SER A 136 -10.29 9.44 -11.63
CA SER A 136 -11.05 9.37 -12.89
C SER A 136 -10.55 10.40 -13.91
N GLU A 137 -10.21 11.61 -13.44
CA GLU A 137 -9.61 12.66 -14.27
C GLU A 137 -8.23 12.25 -14.79
N LEU A 138 -7.39 11.67 -13.94
CA LEU A 138 -6.05 11.19 -14.32
C LEU A 138 -6.12 10.02 -15.29
N CYS A 139 -7.08 9.10 -15.11
CA CYS A 139 -7.32 8.04 -16.10
C CYS A 139 -7.65 8.62 -17.48
N THR A 140 -8.51 9.65 -17.52
CA THR A 140 -8.89 10.33 -18.76
C THR A 140 -7.71 11.08 -19.37
N ARG A 141 -6.96 11.83 -18.54
CA ARG A 141 -5.84 12.68 -18.95
C ARG A 141 -4.66 11.87 -19.51
N HIS A 142 -4.34 10.74 -18.86
CA HIS A 142 -3.18 9.92 -19.23
C HIS A 142 -3.54 8.73 -20.14
N GLY A 143 -4.83 8.45 -20.38
CA GLY A 143 -5.29 7.31 -21.17
C GLY A 143 -4.89 5.95 -20.58
N THR A 144 -4.56 5.90 -19.29
CA THR A 144 -4.10 4.70 -18.57
C THR A 144 -4.84 4.57 -17.25
N TYR A 145 -5.11 3.34 -16.83
CA TYR A 145 -5.71 3.07 -15.52
C TYR A 145 -4.63 2.71 -14.52
N ARG A 146 -4.52 3.48 -13.43
CA ARG A 146 -3.64 3.15 -12.29
C ARG A 146 -4.50 2.75 -11.09
N PRO A 147 -4.44 1.49 -10.63
CA PRO A 147 -5.19 1.07 -9.46
C PRO A 147 -4.82 1.90 -8.23
N VAL A 148 -5.82 2.27 -7.44
CA VAL A 148 -5.65 3.01 -6.18
C VAL A 148 -6.14 2.17 -5.02
N ILE A 149 -5.24 1.93 -4.07
CA ILE A 149 -5.44 1.10 -2.89
C ILE A 149 -5.52 2.00 -1.67
N VAL A 150 -6.44 1.71 -0.73
CA VAL A 150 -6.47 2.43 0.55
C VAL A 150 -5.78 1.59 1.62
N LYS A 151 -4.78 2.17 2.29
CA LYS A 151 -4.08 1.51 3.40
C LYS A 151 -4.70 1.91 4.73
N ILE A 152 -5.14 0.90 5.47
CA ILE A 152 -5.86 1.04 6.74
C ILE A 152 -5.12 0.33 7.87
N ALA A 153 -5.04 0.99 9.02
CA ALA A 153 -4.51 0.38 10.23
C ALA A 153 -5.56 -0.56 10.84
N ILE A 154 -5.15 -1.78 11.18
CA ILE A 154 -5.98 -2.77 11.85
C ILE A 154 -5.42 -3.00 13.25
N GLU A 155 -6.15 -2.51 14.25
CA GLU A 155 -5.92 -2.85 15.65
C GLU A 155 -6.65 -4.14 15.98
N TYR A 156 -5.91 -5.25 16.07
CA TYR A 156 -6.46 -6.51 16.54
C TYR A 156 -6.28 -6.65 18.06
N LYS A 157 -7.39 -6.81 18.77
CA LYS A 157 -7.39 -7.23 20.19
C LYS A 157 -8.18 -8.54 20.26
N LYS A 158 -7.68 -9.54 20.98
CA LYS A 158 -8.32 -10.87 21.08
C LYS A 158 -9.80 -10.80 21.52
N SER A 159 -10.19 -9.75 22.24
CA SER A 159 -11.57 -9.51 22.69
C SER A 159 -12.48 -8.83 21.66
N SER A 160 -11.94 -8.12 20.67
CA SER A 160 -12.73 -7.41 19.65
C SER A 160 -11.89 -6.98 18.45
N LEU A 161 -12.47 -7.09 17.25
CA LEU A 161 -11.94 -6.47 16.05
C LEU A 161 -12.72 -5.18 15.79
N SER A 162 -12.05 -4.02 15.88
CA SER A 162 -12.63 -2.75 15.45
C SER A 162 -12.26 -2.56 13.98
N LEU A 163 -13.24 -2.65 13.08
CA LEU A 163 -13.01 -2.33 11.67
C LEU A 163 -13.10 -0.82 11.45
N PRO A 164 -12.13 -0.21 10.76
CA PRO A 164 -12.18 1.21 10.42
C PRO A 164 -13.33 1.52 9.46
N GLU A 165 -14.00 2.65 9.64
CA GLU A 165 -15.04 3.13 8.71
C GLU A 165 -14.50 3.40 7.30
N THR A 166 -13.19 3.68 7.20
CA THR A 166 -12.45 3.74 5.95
C THR A 166 -12.69 2.53 5.05
N LEU A 167 -12.90 1.33 5.62
CA LEU A 167 -13.24 0.13 4.87
C LEU A 167 -14.57 0.31 4.13
N THR A 168 -15.61 0.79 4.81
CA THR A 168 -16.94 0.99 4.24
C THR A 168 -16.89 2.05 3.14
N ILE A 169 -16.23 3.18 3.41
CA ILE A 169 -16.07 4.27 2.43
C ILE A 169 -15.31 3.78 1.19
N ALA A 170 -14.24 2.99 1.37
CA ALA A 170 -13.46 2.47 0.26
C ALA A 170 -14.27 1.50 -0.64
N LEU A 171 -15.19 0.72 -0.05
CA LEU A 171 -16.11 -0.14 -0.79
C LEU A 171 -17.15 0.68 -1.56
N GLU A 172 -17.77 1.66 -0.89
CA GLU A 172 -18.77 2.56 -1.49
C GLU A 172 -18.20 3.29 -2.71
N LEU A 173 -16.99 3.84 -2.56
CA LEU A 173 -16.31 4.61 -3.60
C LEU A 173 -15.52 3.75 -4.60
N GLN A 174 -15.62 2.41 -4.51
CA GLN A 174 -15.03 1.46 -5.45
C GLN A 174 -13.52 1.66 -5.64
N PHE A 175 -12.76 1.68 -4.54
CA PHE A 175 -11.30 1.56 -4.62
C PHE A 175 -10.89 0.19 -5.15
N ASP A 176 -9.66 0.06 -5.65
CA ASP A 176 -9.20 -1.15 -6.35
C ASP A 176 -8.75 -2.28 -5.42
N GLY A 177 -8.56 -1.97 -4.14
CA GLY A 177 -8.16 -2.87 -3.09
C GLY A 177 -8.01 -2.17 -1.73
N LEU A 178 -7.82 -2.98 -0.69
CA LEU A 178 -7.45 -2.52 0.64
C LEU A 178 -6.10 -3.12 1.05
N LEU A 179 -5.26 -2.30 1.68
CA LEU A 179 -4.03 -2.75 2.33
C LEU A 179 -4.24 -2.73 3.84
N LEU A 180 -4.35 -3.91 4.44
CA LEU A 180 -4.57 -4.12 5.86
C LEU A 180 -3.23 -4.12 6.60
N ALA A 181 -2.93 -3.02 7.31
CA ALA A 181 -1.73 -2.89 8.11
C ALA A 181 -2.01 -3.26 9.57
N PHE A 182 -1.60 -4.47 9.96
CA PHE A 182 -1.79 -4.97 11.32
C PHE A 182 -0.77 -4.35 12.29
N GLU A 183 -1.27 -3.50 13.20
CA GLU A 183 -0.46 -2.88 14.25
C GLU A 183 -0.22 -3.85 15.42
N ASN A 184 0.83 -3.61 16.21
CA ASN A 184 1.26 -4.45 17.35
C ASN A 184 1.65 -5.90 16.99
N TRP A 185 1.85 -6.19 15.70
CA TRP A 185 2.38 -7.45 15.18
C TRP A 185 1.72 -8.71 15.78
N PRO A 186 0.41 -8.89 15.54
CA PRO A 186 -0.32 -10.06 16.02
C PRO A 186 0.22 -11.37 15.41
N SER A 187 -0.23 -12.51 15.94
CA SER A 187 0.10 -13.82 15.37
C SER A 187 -0.55 -14.02 14.00
N SER A 188 -0.01 -14.91 13.16
CA SER A 188 -0.63 -15.22 11.87
C SER A 188 -2.05 -15.77 12.00
N ASP A 189 -2.35 -16.51 13.07
CA ASP A 189 -3.71 -17.02 13.33
C ASP A 189 -4.70 -15.88 13.67
N ASP A 190 -4.23 -14.87 14.40
CA ASP A 190 -5.00 -13.66 14.69
C ASP A 190 -5.25 -12.83 13.40
N ILE A 191 -4.23 -12.72 12.54
CA ILE A 191 -4.34 -12.07 11.22
C ILE A 191 -5.37 -12.78 10.36
N VAL A 192 -5.29 -14.12 10.26
CA VAL A 192 -6.24 -14.95 9.50
C VAL A 192 -7.66 -14.77 10.02
N THR A 193 -7.84 -14.75 11.34
CA THR A 193 -9.15 -14.53 11.98
C THR A 193 -9.73 -13.16 11.61
N ALA A 194 -8.90 -12.12 11.66
CA ALA A 194 -9.32 -10.77 11.29
C ALA A 194 -9.62 -10.64 9.80
N LEU A 195 -8.77 -11.22 8.96
CA LEU A 195 -8.92 -11.25 7.50
C LEU A 195 -10.24 -11.91 7.10
N GLY A 196 -10.60 -13.03 7.71
CA GLY A 196 -11.87 -13.70 7.46
C GLY A 196 -13.08 -12.80 7.74
N LYS A 197 -13.03 -11.98 8.81
CA LYS A 197 -14.09 -11.00 9.11
C LYS A 197 -14.15 -9.88 8.08
N VAL A 198 -13.01 -9.38 7.62
CA VAL A 198 -12.93 -8.34 6.58
C VAL A 198 -13.48 -8.87 5.26
N LEU A 199 -13.10 -10.08 4.85
CA LEU A 199 -13.54 -10.71 3.60
C LEU A 199 -15.07 -10.86 3.50
N LEU A 200 -15.73 -11.15 4.62
CA LEU A 200 -17.20 -11.23 4.67
C LEU A 200 -17.88 -9.89 4.36
N LEU A 201 -17.20 -8.77 4.57
CA LEU A 201 -17.73 -7.42 4.36
C LEU A 201 -17.32 -6.83 3.02
N THR A 202 -16.17 -7.23 2.48
CA THR A 202 -15.58 -6.56 1.31
C THR A 202 -16.01 -7.13 -0.04
N ASN A 203 -16.84 -8.18 -0.05
CA ASN A 203 -17.47 -8.76 -1.25
C ASN A 203 -16.50 -8.89 -2.46
N LYS A 204 -15.34 -9.53 -2.24
CA LYS A 204 -14.27 -9.78 -3.24
C LYS A 204 -13.35 -8.60 -3.58
N LEU A 205 -13.40 -7.48 -2.84
CA LEU A 205 -12.37 -6.45 -2.98
C LEU A 205 -10.99 -7.05 -2.67
N PRO A 206 -9.98 -6.87 -3.54
CA PRO A 206 -8.63 -7.41 -3.31
C PRO A 206 -8.03 -6.90 -2.00
N LEU A 207 -7.55 -7.82 -1.16
CA LEU A 207 -6.92 -7.50 0.12
C LEU A 207 -5.41 -7.80 0.07
N ILE A 208 -4.61 -6.79 0.41
CA ILE A 208 -3.18 -6.89 0.63
C ILE A 208 -2.95 -6.87 2.15
N VAL A 209 -2.13 -7.78 2.68
CA VAL A 209 -1.88 -7.89 4.12
C VAL A 209 -0.42 -7.56 4.45
N VAL A 210 -0.22 -6.73 5.49
CA VAL A 210 1.10 -6.40 6.04
C VAL A 210 1.06 -6.36 7.58
N GLY A 211 2.18 -6.68 8.21
CA GLY A 211 2.37 -6.60 9.66
C GLY A 211 2.26 -7.95 10.35
N GLY A 212 3.26 -8.31 11.17
CA GLY A 212 3.28 -9.55 11.95
C GLY A 212 3.74 -10.81 11.17
N ILE A 213 4.12 -10.66 9.90
CA ILE A 213 4.60 -11.76 9.04
C ILE A 213 6.10 -11.99 9.28
N LYS A 214 6.46 -13.14 9.84
CA LYS A 214 7.83 -13.44 10.29
C LYS A 214 8.41 -14.68 9.63
N THR A 215 7.58 -15.55 9.06
CA THR A 215 7.98 -16.81 8.45
C THR A 215 7.31 -17.02 7.11
N ALA A 216 7.89 -17.90 6.28
CA ALA A 216 7.26 -18.38 5.05
C ALA A 216 5.87 -19.02 5.33
N SER A 217 5.74 -19.78 6.41
CA SER A 217 4.46 -20.38 6.80
C SER A 217 3.36 -19.33 7.08
N ASP A 218 3.72 -18.19 7.66
CA ASP A 218 2.77 -17.08 7.85
C ASP A 218 2.23 -16.55 6.51
N VAL A 219 3.10 -16.41 5.51
CA VAL A 219 2.72 -15.99 4.15
C VAL A 219 1.71 -16.97 3.56
N SER A 220 2.03 -18.28 3.57
CA SER A 220 1.13 -19.31 3.04
C SER A 220 -0.21 -19.34 3.77
N LYS A 221 -0.23 -19.18 5.10
CA LYS A 221 -1.47 -19.11 5.89
C LYS A 221 -2.35 -17.93 5.49
N ILE A 222 -1.76 -16.74 5.35
CA ILE A 222 -2.48 -15.52 5.03
C ILE A 222 -3.03 -15.54 3.60
N LEU A 223 -2.26 -16.05 2.63
CA LEU A 223 -2.73 -16.24 1.26
C LEU A 223 -3.88 -17.26 1.21
N SER A 224 -3.74 -18.40 1.90
CA SER A 224 -4.79 -19.44 1.99
C SER A 224 -6.07 -18.93 2.65
N ALA A 225 -5.96 -17.93 3.52
CA ALA A 225 -7.09 -17.28 4.18
C ALA A 225 -7.81 -16.25 3.29
N GLY A 226 -7.32 -15.98 2.07
CA GLY A 226 -7.99 -15.17 1.06
C GLY A 226 -7.38 -13.79 0.79
N ALA A 227 -6.20 -13.48 1.35
CA ALA A 227 -5.44 -12.33 0.90
C ALA A 227 -4.94 -12.59 -0.54
N VAL A 228 -4.99 -11.58 -1.40
CA VAL A 228 -4.49 -11.71 -2.77
C VAL A 228 -2.98 -11.47 -2.86
N LEU A 229 -2.44 -10.65 -1.94
CA LEU A 229 -1.03 -10.31 -1.87
C LEU A 229 -0.62 -10.18 -0.40
N VAL A 230 0.66 -10.48 -0.13
CA VAL A 230 1.27 -10.35 1.20
C VAL A 230 2.52 -9.49 1.08
N GLN A 231 2.61 -8.47 1.92
CA GLN A 231 3.77 -7.62 2.05
C GLN A 231 4.60 -8.03 3.26
N CYS A 232 5.89 -8.22 3.04
CA CYS A 232 6.86 -8.60 4.05
C CYS A 232 7.79 -7.43 4.34
N TYR A 233 8.14 -7.29 5.61
CA TYR A 233 9.22 -6.42 6.07
C TYR A 233 10.15 -7.25 6.95
N THR A 234 9.70 -7.60 8.16
CA THR A 234 10.50 -8.29 9.18
C THR A 234 11.09 -9.62 8.71
N LEU A 235 10.39 -10.36 7.86
CA LEU A 235 10.88 -11.64 7.29
C LEU A 235 12.23 -11.49 6.54
N PHE A 236 12.53 -10.31 6.00
CA PHE A 236 13.65 -10.10 5.09
C PHE A 236 14.71 -9.12 5.59
N VAL A 237 14.54 -8.53 6.78
CA VAL A 237 15.47 -7.51 7.31
C VAL A 237 16.91 -8.02 7.42
N ASP A 238 17.08 -9.27 7.85
CA ASP A 238 18.40 -9.87 8.09
C ASP A 238 18.84 -10.82 6.95
N LYS A 239 18.22 -10.72 5.77
CA LYS A 239 18.47 -11.63 4.64
C LYS A 239 19.16 -10.93 3.47
N THR A 240 20.06 -11.65 2.81
CA THR A 240 20.63 -11.26 1.52
C THR A 240 19.60 -11.42 0.39
N PRO A 241 19.76 -10.72 -0.75
CA PRO A 241 18.89 -10.90 -1.92
C PRO A 241 18.75 -12.36 -2.40
N GLU A 242 19.82 -13.17 -2.30
CA GLU A 242 19.79 -14.59 -2.66
C GLU A 242 18.93 -15.41 -1.69
N GLU A 243 19.03 -15.15 -0.39
CA GLU A 243 18.20 -15.82 0.62
C GLU A 243 16.73 -15.41 0.53
N ILE A 244 16.46 -14.14 0.17
CA ILE A 244 15.11 -13.66 -0.14
C ILE A 244 14.56 -14.43 -1.34
N ASN A 245 15.32 -14.49 -2.44
CA ASN A 245 14.92 -15.18 -3.66
C ASN A 245 14.61 -16.65 -3.39
N LYS A 246 15.49 -17.35 -2.69
CA LYS A 246 15.26 -18.74 -2.27
C LYS A 246 13.98 -18.88 -1.44
N THR A 247 13.76 -17.99 -0.47
CA THR A 247 12.55 -18.01 0.36
C THR A 247 11.28 -17.83 -0.47
N ILE A 248 11.31 -16.93 -1.47
CA ILE A 248 10.17 -16.69 -2.35
C ILE A 248 9.94 -17.88 -3.28
N VAL A 249 10.99 -18.44 -3.88
CA VAL A 249 10.88 -19.63 -4.75
C VAL A 249 10.30 -20.82 -3.98
N ASP A 250 10.72 -21.03 -2.73
CA ASP A 250 10.18 -22.10 -1.87
C ASP A 250 8.71 -21.89 -1.46
N LEU A 251 8.16 -20.68 -1.64
CA LEU A 251 6.77 -20.32 -1.32
C LEU A 251 5.79 -20.49 -2.48
N LEU A 252 6.27 -20.57 -3.72
CA LEU A 252 5.46 -20.63 -4.95
C LEU A 252 5.26 -22.06 -5.45
#